data_AF-G1KS13-F1
#
_entry.id   AF-G1KS13-F1
#
_cell.length_a   1.000
_cell.length_b   1.000
_cell.length_c   1.000
_cell.angle_alpha   90.00
_cell.angle_beta   90.00
_cell.angle_gamma   90.00
#
_symmetry.space_group_name_H-M   'P 1'
#
loop_
_entity.id
_entity.type
_entity.pdbx_description
1 polymer ?
#
loop_
_entity_poly.entity_id
_entity_poly.type
_entity_poly.pdbx_seq_one_letter_code
_entity_poly.pdbx_strand_id
1 'polypeptide(L)'
;MCDLARQYLCFYLHLLFFAEKYMEFDLNAQGDIDIMALKRMLEKMGAAKTHLELKKMITEVTGGMSETISYGNFVRMMLGKQSAIFKIILMYEEKAKEKDEKPAGPPPKKLIADLP
;
A
#
# COMPACT_ATOMS: atom_id res chain seq x y z
N MET A 1 -13.11 -15.56 -28.54
CA MET A 1 -12.63 -14.21 -28.93
C MET A 1 -12.95 -13.15 -27.88
N CYS A 2 -14.15 -13.13 -27.27
CA CYS A 2 -14.49 -12.18 -26.20
C CYS A 2 -13.62 -12.27 -24.93
N ASP A 3 -13.13 -13.47 -24.56
CA ASP A 3 -12.30 -13.63 -23.36
C ASP A 3 -10.92 -13.00 -23.47
N LEU A 4 -10.27 -13.05 -24.64
CA LEU A 4 -8.92 -12.50 -24.78
C LEU A 4 -8.94 -10.96 -24.74
N ALA A 5 -9.93 -10.34 -25.39
CA ALA A 5 -10.12 -8.89 -25.32
C ALA A 5 -10.45 -8.42 -23.90
N ARG A 6 -11.29 -9.18 -23.16
CA ARG A 6 -11.62 -8.89 -21.76
C ARG A 6 -10.42 -9.06 -20.84
N GLN A 7 -9.64 -10.13 -21.03
CA GLN A 7 -8.41 -10.38 -20.28
C GLN A 7 -7.36 -9.28 -20.54
N TYR A 8 -7.19 -8.86 -21.80
CA TYR A 8 -6.27 -7.80 -22.18
C TYR A 8 -6.70 -6.45 -21.60
N LEU A 9 -7.99 -6.11 -21.69
CA LEU A 9 -8.52 -4.87 -21.11
C LEU A 9 -8.37 -4.86 -19.59
N CYS A 10 -8.67 -5.97 -18.91
CA CYS A 10 -8.49 -6.11 -17.46
C CYS A 10 -7.01 -5.96 -17.06
N PHE A 11 -6.10 -6.58 -17.81
CA PHE A 11 -4.67 -6.45 -17.58
C PHE A 11 -4.19 -5.00 -17.79
N TYR A 12 -4.65 -4.34 -18.85
CA TYR A 12 -4.32 -2.94 -19.13
C TYR A 12 -4.83 -2.01 -18.03
N LEU A 13 -6.06 -2.22 -17.56
CA LEU A 13 -6.63 -1.47 -16.43
C LEU A 13 -5.83 -1.66 -15.14
N HIS A 14 -5.39 -2.89 -14.82
CA HIS A 14 -4.51 -3.12 -13.67
C HIS A 14 -3.16 -2.40 -13.79
N LEU A 15 -2.53 -2.43 -14.97
CA LEU A 15 -1.27 -1.72 -15.18
C LEU A 15 -1.44 -0.20 -15.06
N LEU A 16 -2.53 0.35 -15.61
CA LEU A 16 -2.84 1.77 -15.44
C LEU A 16 -3.03 2.14 -13.97
N PHE A 17 -3.78 1.32 -13.22
CA PHE A 17 -3.99 1.53 -11.79
C PHE A 17 -2.66 1.48 -11.01
N PHE A 18 -1.76 0.54 -11.32
CA PHE A 18 -0.45 0.48 -10.67
C PHE A 18 0.44 1.67 -11.04
N ALA A 19 0.36 2.17 -12.27
CA ALA A 19 1.08 3.37 -12.69
C ALA A 19 0.57 4.60 -11.92
N GLU A 20 -0.75 4.78 -11.84
CA GLU A 20 -1.37 5.88 -11.07
C GLU A 20 -0.94 5.80 -9.61
N LYS A 21 -1.09 4.63 -8.97
CA LYS A 21 -0.67 4.41 -7.60
C LYS A 21 0.80 4.72 -7.41
N TYR A 22 1.68 4.20 -8.25
CA TYR A 22 3.13 4.44 -8.15
C TYR A 22 3.48 5.94 -8.21
N MET A 23 2.84 6.69 -9.09
CA MET A 23 3.02 8.15 -9.21
C MET A 23 2.57 8.92 -7.96
N GLU A 24 1.61 8.39 -7.17
CA GLU A 24 1.28 8.97 -5.88
C GLU A 24 2.45 8.88 -4.88
N PHE A 25 3.32 7.86 -4.99
CA PHE A 25 4.49 7.69 -4.11
C PHE A 25 5.71 8.48 -4.59
N ASP A 26 5.97 8.55 -5.90
CA ASP A 26 7.13 9.20 -6.52
C ASP A 26 6.97 10.74 -6.62
N LEU A 27 6.73 11.39 -5.47
CA LEU A 27 6.43 12.82 -5.38
C LEU A 27 7.59 13.74 -5.78
N ASN A 28 8.82 13.22 -5.82
CA ASN A 28 10.01 13.99 -6.17
C ASN A 28 10.38 13.85 -7.67
N ALA A 29 9.60 13.09 -8.45
CA ALA A 29 9.83 12.81 -9.87
C ALA A 29 11.24 12.26 -10.16
N GLN A 30 11.84 11.56 -9.19
CA GLN A 30 13.15 10.95 -9.35
C GLN A 30 13.05 9.59 -10.08
N GLY A 31 11.83 9.05 -10.21
CA GLY A 31 11.54 7.82 -10.94
C GLY A 31 11.49 6.58 -10.04
N ASP A 32 11.91 6.71 -8.79
CA ASP A 32 12.12 5.63 -7.83
C ASP A 32 11.59 6.00 -6.43
N ILE A 33 10.93 5.05 -5.76
CA ILE A 33 10.44 5.25 -4.39
C ILE A 33 11.60 5.03 -3.41
N ASP A 34 12.08 6.12 -2.81
CA ASP A 34 13.04 6.08 -1.71
C ASP A 34 12.37 5.80 -0.35
N ILE A 35 13.19 5.63 0.68
CA ILE A 35 12.71 5.38 2.04
C ILE A 35 11.83 6.51 2.58
N MET A 36 12.06 7.75 2.15
CA MET A 36 11.33 8.92 2.64
C MET A 36 9.97 9.07 1.95
N ALA A 37 9.87 8.73 0.66
CA ALA A 37 8.65 8.61 -0.09
C ALA A 37 7.77 7.51 0.48
N LEU A 38 8.35 6.33 0.73
CA LEU A 38 7.63 5.23 1.37
C LEU A 38 7.14 5.62 2.77
N LYS A 39 7.98 6.25 3.59
CA LYS A 39 7.61 6.74 4.93
C LYS A 39 6.40 7.67 4.86
N ARG A 40 6.48 8.73 4.04
CA ARG A 40 5.43 9.74 3.91
C ARG A 40 4.09 9.13 3.49
N MET A 41 4.12 8.18 2.55
CA MET A 41 2.86 7.57 2.13
C MET A 41 2.30 6.63 3.19
N LEU A 42 3.13 5.81 3.84
CA LEU A 42 2.64 4.93 4.91
C LEU A 42 2.03 5.73 6.07
N GLU A 43 2.60 6.90 6.40
CA GLU A 43 2.03 7.83 7.37
C GLU A 43 0.68 8.39 6.90
N LYS A 44 0.56 8.80 5.64
CA LYS A 44 -0.70 9.28 5.03
C LYS A 44 -1.79 8.21 5.04
N MET A 45 -1.42 6.93 4.90
CA MET A 45 -2.33 5.78 4.97
C MET A 45 -2.64 5.33 6.42
N GLY A 46 -2.11 6.01 7.44
CA GLY A 46 -2.29 5.61 8.84
C GLY A 46 -1.54 4.33 9.24
N ALA A 47 -0.63 3.84 8.39
CA ALA A 47 0.16 2.63 8.57
C ALA A 47 1.63 2.95 8.86
N ALA A 48 1.89 3.96 9.70
CA ALA A 48 3.25 4.43 9.99
C ALA A 48 4.17 3.28 10.45
N LYS A 49 5.41 3.31 9.98
CA LYS A 49 6.43 2.28 10.22
C LYS A 49 7.74 2.88 10.74
N THR A 50 8.48 2.08 11.49
CA THR A 50 9.84 2.44 11.91
C THR A 50 10.80 2.41 10.72
N HIS A 51 11.91 3.14 10.83
CA HIS A 51 12.94 3.15 9.78
C HIS A 51 13.49 1.76 9.43
N LEU A 52 13.61 0.86 10.42
CA LEU A 52 14.06 -0.51 10.20
C LEU A 52 13.01 -1.33 9.42
N GLU A 53 11.72 -1.18 9.73
CA GLU A 53 10.64 -1.84 8.98
C GLU A 53 10.60 -1.34 7.53
N LEU A 54 10.74 -0.03 7.30
CA LEU A 54 10.79 0.55 5.96
C LEU A 54 11.94 -0.04 5.13
N LYS A 55 13.16 -0.13 5.72
CA LYS A 55 14.30 -0.77 5.05
C LYS A 55 14.00 -2.23 4.68
N LYS A 56 13.42 -3.01 5.61
CA LYS A 56 13.03 -4.40 5.34
C LYS A 56 12.02 -4.51 4.21
N MET A 57 11.02 -3.62 4.17
CA MET A 57 10.02 -3.59 3.09
C MET A 57 10.66 -3.31 1.73
N ILE A 58 11.59 -2.35 1.65
CA ILE A 58 12.32 -2.08 0.40
C ILE A 58 13.15 -3.29 0.00
N THR A 59 13.94 -3.85 0.91
CA THR A 59 14.77 -5.05 0.65
C THR A 59 13.93 -6.23 0.17
N GLU A 60 12.75 -6.46 0.77
CA GLU A 60 11.82 -7.51 0.35
C GLU A 60 11.37 -7.33 -1.11
N VAL A 61 11.01 -6.10 -1.50
CA VAL A 61 10.51 -5.79 -2.84
C VAL A 61 11.63 -5.81 -3.90
N THR A 62 12.81 -5.29 -3.56
CA THR A 62 13.96 -5.23 -4.49
C THR A 62 14.72 -6.55 -4.56
N GLY A 63 14.50 -7.46 -3.61
CA GLY A 63 15.35 -8.66 -3.43
C GLY A 63 16.74 -8.31 -2.92
N GLY A 64 16.89 -7.18 -2.23
CA GLY A 64 18.16 -6.70 -1.67
C GLY A 64 19.15 -6.13 -2.69
N MET A 65 18.74 -5.97 -3.95
CA MET A 65 19.61 -5.45 -5.01
C MET A 65 19.61 -3.92 -5.12
N SER A 66 18.66 -3.24 -4.45
CA SER A 66 18.55 -1.77 -4.45
C SER A 66 18.03 -1.25 -3.10
N GLU A 67 18.40 -0.01 -2.79
CA GLU A 67 17.89 0.78 -1.66
C GLU A 67 16.63 1.60 -2.02
N THR A 68 16.21 1.56 -3.28
CA THR A 68 15.00 2.20 -3.81
C THR A 68 14.12 1.21 -4.57
N ILE A 69 12.82 1.46 -4.61
CA ILE A 69 11.87 0.64 -5.36
C ILE A 69 11.58 1.34 -6.70
N SER A 70 12.10 0.78 -7.79
CA SER A 70 11.73 1.20 -9.15
C SER A 70 10.33 0.72 -9.54
N TYR A 71 9.78 1.31 -10.60
CA TYR A 71 8.47 0.91 -11.13
C TYR A 71 8.41 -0.58 -11.49
N GLY A 72 9.49 -1.14 -12.05
CA GLY A 72 9.58 -2.57 -12.35
C GLY A 72 9.48 -3.46 -11.11
N ASN A 73 10.14 -3.07 -10.02
CA ASN A 73 10.04 -3.77 -8.72
C ASN A 73 8.61 -3.69 -8.17
N PHE A 74 7.98 -2.51 -8.27
CA PHE A 74 6.60 -2.29 -7.82
C PHE A 74 5.59 -3.15 -8.59
N VAL A 75 5.63 -3.14 -9.93
CA VAL A 75 4.73 -3.96 -10.76
C VAL A 75 4.96 -5.45 -10.51
N ARG A 76 6.21 -5.89 -10.36
CA ARG A 76 6.54 -7.27 -10.00
C ARG A 76 5.94 -7.66 -8.65
N MET A 77 6.00 -6.78 -7.66
CA MET A 77 5.35 -7.00 -6.36
C MET A 77 3.82 -7.11 -6.52
N MET A 78 3.19 -6.21 -7.28
CA MET A 78 1.73 -6.18 -7.43
C MET A 78 1.17 -7.37 -8.22
N LEU A 79 1.85 -7.80 -9.29
CA LEU A 79 1.44 -8.95 -10.11
C LEU A 79 1.96 -10.30 -9.58
N GLY A 80 3.01 -10.29 -8.75
CA GLY A 80 3.65 -11.48 -8.24
C GLY A 80 2.80 -12.25 -7.23
N LYS A 81 3.11 -13.55 -7.09
CA LYS A 81 2.49 -14.44 -6.10
C LYS A 81 2.98 -14.18 -4.67
N GLN A 82 4.14 -13.53 -4.51
CA GLN A 82 4.72 -13.25 -3.21
C GLN A 82 3.96 -12.12 -2.51
N SER A 83 3.55 -12.38 -1.27
CA SER A 83 2.91 -11.39 -0.42
C SER A 83 3.97 -10.55 0.29
N ALA A 84 4.29 -9.37 -0.26
CA ALA A 84 5.09 -8.38 0.45
C ALA A 84 4.22 -7.60 1.45
N ILE A 85 4.80 -7.18 2.58
CA ILE A 85 4.07 -6.35 3.56
C ILE A 85 3.51 -5.09 2.88
N PHE A 86 4.30 -4.51 2.00
CA PHE A 86 3.90 -3.31 1.27
C PHE A 86 2.66 -3.55 0.39
N LYS A 87 2.64 -4.67 -0.36
CA LYS A 87 1.47 -5.09 -1.16
C LYS A 87 0.22 -5.23 -0.30
N ILE A 88 0.34 -5.86 0.87
CA ILE A 88 -0.78 -6.05 1.79
C ILE A 88 -1.33 -4.68 2.22
N ILE A 89 -0.48 -3.74 2.64
CA ILE A 89 -0.94 -2.41 3.05
C ILE A 89 -1.70 -1.71 1.91
N LEU A 90 -1.16 -1.74 0.69
CA LEU A 90 -1.79 -1.12 -0.48
C LEU A 90 -3.16 -1.73 -0.81
N MET A 91 -3.29 -3.05 -0.73
CA MET A 91 -4.57 -3.73 -1.01
C MET A 91 -5.62 -3.55 0.11
N TYR A 92 -5.22 -3.10 1.30
CA TYR A 92 -6.14 -2.85 2.41
C TYR A 92 -6.67 -1.40 2.45
N GLU A 93 -6.12 -0.48 1.63
CA GLU A 93 -6.64 0.89 1.49
C GLU A 93 -8.13 0.93 1.07
N GLU A 94 -8.57 -0.01 0.24
CA GLU A 94 -9.94 -0.03 -0.29
C GLU A 94 -10.99 -0.34 0.79
N LYS A 95 -10.63 -1.18 1.78
CA LYS A 95 -11.56 -1.62 2.85
C LYS A 95 -11.63 -0.67 4.05
N ALA A 96 -10.64 0.21 4.21
CA ALA A 96 -10.63 1.17 5.31
C ALA A 96 -11.57 2.36 5.03
N LYS A 97 -11.73 2.77 3.76
CA LYS A 97 -12.66 3.83 3.37
C LYS A 97 -14.14 3.48 3.63
N GLU A 98 -14.49 2.20 3.67
CA GLU A 98 -15.85 1.74 4.04
C GLU A 98 -16.13 1.77 5.55
N LYS A 99 -15.11 1.91 6.41
CA LYS A 99 -15.26 1.82 7.87
C LYS A 99 -15.30 3.16 8.62
N ASP A 100 -15.27 4.28 7.91
CA ASP A 100 -15.28 5.62 8.53
C ASP A 100 -16.68 6.23 8.74
N GLU A 101 -17.76 5.47 8.54
CA GLU A 101 -19.04 5.79 9.20
C GLU A 101 -19.01 5.27 10.65
N LYS A 102 -18.21 5.91 11.50
CA LYS A 102 -18.26 5.69 12.94
C LYS A 102 -19.57 6.30 13.45
N PRO A 103 -20.51 5.55 14.09
CA PRO A 103 -21.69 6.17 14.67
C PRO A 103 -21.22 7.19 15.72
N ALA A 104 -21.57 8.45 15.49
CA ALA A 104 -21.22 9.59 16.33
C ALA A 104 -21.99 9.50 17.66
N GLY A 105 -21.53 8.63 18.56
CA GLY A 105 -22.03 8.50 19.91
C GLY A 105 -20.96 8.88 20.94
N PRO A 106 -21.32 9.61 22.01
CA PRO A 106 -20.42 9.79 23.14
C PRO A 106 -19.92 8.44 23.64
N PRO A 107 -18.62 8.30 24.00
CA PRO A 107 -18.08 7.07 24.54
C PRO A 107 -18.96 6.55 25.70
N PRO A 108 -19.32 5.25 25.72
CA PRO A 108 -20.08 4.70 26.83
C PRO A 108 -19.28 4.89 28.12
N LYS A 109 -19.88 5.53 29.12
CA LYS A 109 -19.26 5.68 30.43
C LYS A 109 -19.17 4.29 31.05
N LYS A 110 -17.95 3.79 31.25
CA LYS A 110 -17.72 2.59 32.07
C LYS A 110 -18.23 2.88 33.47
N LEU A 111 -19.15 2.05 33.97
CA LEU A 111 -19.66 2.18 35.33
C LEU A 111 -18.66 1.54 36.29
N ILE A 112 -18.61 2.03 37.53
CA ILE A 112 -17.70 1.54 38.59
C ILE A 112 -17.90 0.04 38.87
N ALA A 113 -19.04 -0.53 38.45
CA ALA A 113 -19.34 -1.96 38.54
C ALA A 113 -18.48 -2.85 37.61
N ASP A 114 -17.72 -2.29 36.67
CA ASP A 114 -16.92 -3.05 35.69
C ASP A 114 -15.42 -3.15 36.06
N LEU A 115 -15.01 -2.76 37.27
CA LEU A 115 -13.65 -3.02 37.76
C LEU A 115 -13.61 -4.35 38.54
N PRO A 116 -12.62 -5.23 38.29
CA PRO A 116 -12.40 -6.45 39.09
C PRO A 116 -11.91 -6.15 40.50
#